data_AF-A0A6A3RW43-F1
#
_entry.id   AF-A0A6A3RW43-F1
#
_cell.length_a   1.000
_cell.length_b   1.000
_cell.length_c   1.000
_cell.angle_alpha   90.00
_cell.angle_beta   90.00
_cell.angle_gamma   90.00
#
_symmetry.space_group_name_H-M   'P 1'
#
loop_
_entity.id
_entity.type
_entity.pdbx_description
1 polymer ?
#
loop_
_entity_poly.entity_id
_entity_poly.type
_entity_poly.pdbx_seq_one_letter_code
_entity_poly.pdbx_strand_id
1 'polypeptide(L)'
;MASLTSDAKSSGIWLKSSSKSMSLSSEELSLSLDSLPAELRGDPLVLLHAAPPDPFVLGERREYEFYGLEPDGALRPGGQVPLLSRRAVGLLLNYACIGGLYGGINSVVVPFLSRYLELEQYQLVWRLLQSRAMWQLLIFQLVASFTMSMDSTAASAIEPNWVDVEPWPKTVATAVWYLAFVGGLLATRHFLLRGAWGHLFCIATFWSVGVEVVTVACTVFHVVRRRSFWLYMPVLAAPAMALRFLVLVFPIIELAPRGAEGTTYGLVITFRNVAIPLGTTAYKAINSYFSVSDEDVTGDSESTRMQVSYPYLIAWAFQLFSLAFVGLLPHQKLEVQQLRYYGGYSTSGGWFVMIVLISVLIYISTANVLSLFKSTSCLRMVGGAGC
;
A
#
# COMPACT_ATOMS: atom_id res chain seq x y z
N MET A 1 -24.83 -69.29 39.20
CA MET A 1 -25.29 -68.78 37.89
C MET A 1 -24.71 -67.36 37.75
N ALA A 2 -23.53 -67.15 37.13
CA ALA A 2 -23.29 -67.10 35.67
C ALA A 2 -24.32 -66.16 34.98
N SER A 3 -24.02 -64.89 34.68
CA SER A 3 -23.14 -64.30 33.65
C SER A 3 -23.86 -63.95 32.33
N LEU A 4 -23.73 -62.69 31.88
CA LEU A 4 -23.80 -62.15 30.49
C LEU A 4 -25.22 -62.09 29.87
N THR A 5 -25.66 -61.12 29.06
CA THR A 5 -25.04 -60.35 27.93
C THR A 5 -25.83 -59.05 27.60
N SER A 6 -25.11 -58.08 26.98
CA SER A 6 -25.41 -57.11 25.87
C SER A 6 -26.87 -56.67 25.55
N ASP A 7 -27.21 -55.45 25.08
CA ASP A 7 -26.58 -54.52 24.13
C ASP A 7 -27.12 -53.09 24.34
N ALA A 8 -26.25 -52.08 24.32
CA ALA A 8 -26.63 -50.66 24.17
C ALA A 8 -25.98 -50.10 22.90
N LYS A 9 -26.85 -49.67 21.98
CA LYS A 9 -26.54 -49.22 20.62
C LYS A 9 -25.92 -47.81 20.64
N SER A 10 -24.62 -47.71 20.36
CA SER A 10 -23.90 -46.45 20.12
C SER A 10 -23.82 -46.18 18.61
N SER A 11 -24.41 -45.07 18.14
CA SER A 11 -24.31 -44.61 16.75
C SER A 11 -23.21 -43.57 16.61
N GLY A 12 -22.00 -44.02 16.26
CA GLY A 12 -20.91 -43.17 15.78
C GLY A 12 -20.90 -43.12 14.26
N ILE A 13 -21.14 -41.94 13.68
CA ILE A 13 -20.95 -41.67 12.25
C ILE A 13 -19.58 -40.99 12.11
N TRP A 14 -18.57 -41.78 11.74
CA TRP A 14 -17.26 -41.31 11.26
C TRP A 14 -17.20 -41.50 9.74
N LEU A 15 -17.23 -40.41 8.98
CA LEU A 15 -16.92 -40.43 7.55
C LEU A 15 -15.41 -40.26 7.36
N LYS A 16 -14.77 -41.34 6.92
CA LYS A 16 -13.36 -41.48 6.57
C LYS A 16 -13.17 -40.94 5.14
N SER A 17 -12.63 -39.73 4.99
CA SER A 17 -12.18 -39.21 3.69
C SER A 17 -10.74 -39.68 3.44
N SER A 18 -10.56 -40.48 2.39
CA SER A 18 -9.27 -40.98 1.92
C SER A 18 -8.56 -39.89 1.12
N SER A 19 -7.44 -39.40 1.64
CA SER A 19 -6.47 -38.59 0.89
C SER A 19 -5.70 -39.49 -0.08
N LYS A 20 -6.06 -39.43 -1.37
CA LYS A 20 -5.27 -40.03 -2.44
C LYS A 20 -4.17 -39.02 -2.81
N SER A 21 -2.99 -39.18 -2.22
CA SER A 21 -1.77 -38.51 -2.70
C SER A 21 -1.37 -39.13 -4.04
N MET A 22 -1.61 -38.41 -5.13
CA MET A 22 -1.18 -38.81 -6.47
C MET A 22 0.26 -38.33 -6.68
N SER A 23 1.23 -39.19 -6.34
CA SER A 23 2.62 -39.01 -6.71
C SER A 23 2.77 -39.30 -8.21
N LEU A 24 3.09 -38.28 -9.02
CA LEU A 24 3.54 -38.52 -10.40
C LEU A 24 4.87 -39.30 -10.33
N SER A 25 4.90 -40.51 -10.86
CA SER A 25 6.12 -41.32 -10.95
C SER A 25 6.96 -40.89 -12.16
N SER A 26 8.27 -41.04 -12.05
CA SER A 26 9.28 -40.80 -13.09
C SER A 26 9.04 -41.59 -14.40
N GLU A 27 8.21 -42.63 -14.37
CA GLU A 27 7.86 -43.44 -15.54
C GLU A 27 6.96 -42.71 -16.54
N GLU A 28 5.99 -41.90 -16.11
CA GLU A 28 5.12 -41.13 -17.02
C GLU A 28 5.88 -40.05 -17.82
N LEU A 29 6.95 -39.50 -17.22
CA LEU A 29 7.81 -38.49 -17.85
C LEU A 29 8.72 -39.11 -18.92
N SER A 30 9.17 -40.36 -18.73
CA SER A 30 9.95 -41.09 -19.73
C SER A 30 9.10 -41.45 -20.96
N LEU A 31 7.83 -41.81 -20.73
CA LEU A 31 6.85 -42.12 -21.77
C LEU A 31 6.49 -40.91 -22.63
N SER A 32 6.43 -39.71 -22.05
CA SER A 32 6.12 -38.49 -22.80
C SER A 32 7.28 -38.03 -23.68
N LEU A 33 8.54 -38.12 -23.21
CA LEU A 33 9.73 -37.81 -24.02
C LEU A 33 9.92 -38.78 -25.19
N ASP A 34 9.60 -40.06 -25.00
CA ASP A 34 9.77 -41.06 -26.05
C ASP A 34 8.73 -40.96 -27.18
N SER A 35 7.61 -40.29 -26.94
CA SER A 35 6.56 -40.06 -27.94
C SER A 35 6.83 -38.88 -28.88
N LEU A 36 7.89 -38.10 -28.66
CA LEU A 36 8.25 -36.97 -29.52
C LEU A 36 8.97 -37.44 -30.81
N PRO A 37 8.62 -36.87 -31.99
CA PRO A 37 9.33 -37.14 -33.24
C PRO A 37 10.84 -36.86 -33.08
N ALA A 38 11.69 -37.72 -33.66
CA ALA A 38 13.14 -37.67 -33.47
C ALA A 38 13.78 -36.31 -33.82
N GLU A 39 13.15 -35.53 -34.71
CA GLU A 39 13.60 -34.20 -35.12
C GLU A 39 13.48 -33.13 -34.02
N LEU A 40 12.55 -33.26 -33.07
CA LEU A 40 12.36 -32.28 -31.98
C LEU A 40 13.17 -32.60 -30.72
N ARG A 41 13.81 -33.78 -30.65
CA ARG A 41 14.52 -34.26 -29.45
C ARG A 41 15.86 -33.52 -29.21
N GLY A 42 16.38 -32.83 -30.23
CA GLY A 42 17.64 -32.07 -30.18
C GLY A 42 17.50 -30.56 -30.02
N ASP A 43 16.27 -30.02 -30.05
CA ASP A 43 16.05 -28.58 -29.98
C ASP A 43 16.12 -28.06 -28.53
N PRO A 44 17.06 -27.16 -28.18
CA PRO A 44 17.24 -26.68 -26.81
C PRO A 44 16.01 -25.93 -26.26
N LEU A 45 15.17 -25.39 -27.14
CA LEU A 45 13.92 -24.70 -26.79
C LEU A 45 12.78 -25.67 -26.39
N VAL A 46 12.73 -26.86 -27.01
CA VAL A 46 11.75 -27.91 -26.72
C VAL A 46 12.09 -28.61 -25.40
N LEU A 47 13.38 -28.84 -25.14
CA LEU A 47 13.87 -29.38 -23.87
C LEU A 47 13.62 -28.43 -22.68
N LEU A 48 13.69 -27.12 -22.88
CA LEU A 48 13.37 -26.12 -21.85
C LEU A 48 11.87 -26.11 -21.50
N HIS A 49 10.98 -26.40 -22.47
CA HIS A 49 9.53 -26.53 -22.25
C HIS A 49 9.12 -27.93 -21.75
N ALA A 50 9.96 -28.95 -21.95
CA ALA A 50 9.74 -30.32 -21.49
C ALA A 50 10.25 -30.58 -20.06
N ALA A 51 11.05 -29.67 -19.50
CA ALA A 51 11.40 -29.72 -18.08
C ALA A 51 10.13 -29.56 -17.23
N PRO A 52 9.82 -30.49 -16.30
CA PRO A 52 8.69 -30.33 -15.43
C PRO A 52 8.86 -29.02 -14.65
N PRO A 53 7.85 -28.13 -14.61
CA PRO A 53 7.93 -26.91 -13.83
C PRO A 53 8.18 -27.30 -12.37
N ASP A 54 8.97 -26.50 -11.64
CA ASP A 54 9.25 -26.74 -10.23
C ASP A 54 7.94 -27.11 -9.48
N PRO A 55 7.97 -28.10 -8.56
CA PRO A 55 6.76 -28.55 -7.86
C PRO A 55 6.01 -27.41 -7.14
N PHE A 56 6.74 -26.35 -6.75
CA PHE A 56 6.16 -25.11 -6.24
C PHE A 56 5.33 -24.35 -7.29
N VAL A 57 5.86 -24.19 -8.51
CA VAL A 57 5.19 -23.52 -9.64
C VAL A 57 3.98 -24.32 -10.13
N LEU A 58 4.07 -25.66 -10.13
CA LEU A 58 2.95 -26.54 -10.42
C LEU A 58 1.84 -26.44 -9.35
N GLY A 59 2.20 -26.26 -8.08
CA GLY A 59 1.27 -26.00 -6.99
C GLY A 59 0.53 -24.67 -7.19
N GLU A 60 1.28 -23.59 -7.42
CA GLU A 60 0.73 -22.27 -7.73
C GLU A 60 -0.20 -22.30 -8.94
N ARG A 61 0.19 -22.99 -10.01
CA ARG A 61 -0.60 -23.06 -11.25
C ARG A 61 -1.91 -23.84 -11.07
N ARG A 62 -1.89 -24.94 -10.29
CA ARG A 62 -3.11 -25.68 -9.93
C ARG A 62 -4.04 -24.84 -9.06
N GLU A 63 -3.47 -24.04 -8.18
CA GLU A 63 -4.21 -23.16 -7.30
C GLU A 63 -4.85 -22.00 -8.09
N TYR A 64 -4.14 -21.41 -9.07
CA TYR A 64 -4.70 -20.41 -9.98
C TYR A 64 -5.85 -20.96 -10.84
N GLU A 65 -5.71 -22.18 -11.35
CA GLU A 65 -6.77 -22.85 -12.13
C GLU A 65 -8.04 -23.07 -11.30
N PHE A 66 -7.89 -23.46 -10.02
CA PHE A 66 -9.02 -23.60 -9.09
C PHE A 66 -9.81 -22.30 -8.90
N TYR A 67 -9.13 -21.15 -8.92
CA TYR A 67 -9.77 -19.82 -8.79
C TYR A 67 -10.21 -19.21 -10.12
N GLY A 68 -10.05 -19.92 -11.25
CA GLY A 68 -10.41 -19.42 -12.58
C GLY A 68 -9.53 -18.25 -13.06
N LEU A 69 -8.27 -18.22 -12.62
CA LEU A 69 -7.26 -17.23 -13.01
C LEU A 69 -6.41 -17.76 -14.17
N GLU A 70 -5.74 -16.87 -14.90
CA GLU A 70 -4.76 -17.30 -15.91
C GLU A 70 -3.54 -17.99 -15.27
N PRO A 71 -2.77 -18.78 -16.04
CA PRO A 71 -1.59 -19.52 -15.52
C PRO A 71 -0.50 -18.63 -14.91
N ASP A 72 -0.53 -17.33 -15.20
CA ASP A 72 0.35 -16.29 -14.69
C ASP A 72 -0.27 -15.46 -13.54
N GLY A 73 -1.46 -15.83 -13.07
CA GLY A 73 -2.20 -15.16 -12.00
C GLY A 73 -2.98 -13.92 -12.47
N ALA A 74 -3.12 -13.67 -13.77
CA ALA A 74 -3.89 -12.53 -14.26
C ALA A 74 -5.41 -12.70 -14.01
N LEU A 75 -6.07 -11.57 -13.71
CA LEU A 75 -7.53 -11.50 -13.49
C LEU A 75 -8.34 -11.56 -14.81
N ARG A 76 -7.68 -11.28 -15.93
CA ARG A 76 -8.28 -11.16 -17.27
C ARG A 76 -7.31 -11.68 -18.31
N PRO A 77 -7.82 -12.33 -19.38
CA PRO A 77 -6.97 -12.82 -20.46
C PRO A 77 -6.24 -11.69 -21.19
N GLY A 78 -4.92 -11.80 -21.34
CA GLY A 78 -4.15 -10.83 -22.13
C GLY A 78 -2.63 -10.76 -21.94
N GLY A 79 -2.06 -11.44 -20.94
CA GLY A 79 -0.61 -11.47 -20.71
C GLY A 79 0.04 -10.10 -20.41
N GLN A 80 1.38 -10.06 -20.38
CA GLN A 80 2.13 -8.85 -20.01
C GLN A 80 2.23 -7.82 -21.16
N VAL A 81 1.80 -6.59 -20.91
CA VAL A 81 1.89 -5.49 -21.90
C VAL A 81 3.28 -4.81 -21.85
N PRO A 82 3.98 -4.64 -22.99
CA PRO A 82 5.23 -3.88 -23.05
C PRO A 82 4.97 -2.36 -23.03
N LEU A 83 5.31 -1.69 -21.93
CA LEU A 83 4.96 -0.28 -21.67
C LEU A 83 5.73 0.74 -22.54
N LEU A 84 6.97 0.43 -22.94
CA LEU A 84 7.81 1.30 -23.78
C LEU A 84 7.64 1.07 -25.28
N SER A 85 6.69 0.23 -25.68
CA SER A 85 6.36 0.03 -27.09
C SER A 85 5.68 1.26 -27.68
N ARG A 86 5.97 1.61 -28.94
CA ARG A 86 5.21 2.62 -29.69
C ARG A 86 3.70 2.34 -29.71
N ARG A 87 3.30 1.08 -29.51
CA ARG A 87 1.88 0.66 -29.39
C ARG A 87 1.26 1.00 -28.03
N ALA A 88 2.07 1.16 -26.97
CA ALA A 88 1.63 1.51 -25.61
C ALA A 88 1.59 3.02 -25.33
N VAL A 89 2.09 3.86 -26.24
CA VAL A 89 1.86 5.31 -26.20
C VAL A 89 0.36 5.62 -26.26
N GLY A 90 -0.38 4.85 -27.07
CA GLY A 90 -1.85 4.86 -27.08
C GLY A 90 -2.44 4.47 -25.72
N LEU A 91 -1.82 3.56 -24.97
CA LEU A 91 -2.25 3.17 -23.61
C LEU A 91 -2.00 4.29 -22.60
N LEU A 92 -0.87 4.99 -22.65
CA LEU A 92 -0.57 6.12 -21.76
C LEU A 92 -1.49 7.32 -22.05
N LEU A 93 -1.71 7.64 -23.33
CA LEU A 93 -2.70 8.64 -23.74
C LEU A 93 -4.11 8.21 -23.33
N ASN A 94 -4.42 6.91 -23.44
CA ASN A 94 -5.65 6.33 -22.95
C ASN A 94 -5.75 6.41 -21.42
N TYR A 95 -4.70 6.25 -20.62
CA TYR A 95 -4.72 6.46 -19.15
C TYR A 95 -4.90 7.92 -18.77
N ALA A 96 -4.33 8.87 -19.53
CA ALA A 96 -4.56 10.31 -19.33
C ALA A 96 -6.00 10.69 -19.70
N CYS A 97 -6.50 10.18 -20.83
CA CYS A 97 -7.90 10.32 -21.24
C CYS A 97 -8.86 9.60 -20.30
N ILE A 98 -8.52 8.41 -19.79
CA ILE A 98 -9.24 7.67 -18.74
C ILE A 98 -9.18 8.45 -17.45
N GLY A 99 -8.12 9.17 -17.10
CA GLY A 99 -8.08 10.04 -15.92
C GLY A 99 -9.07 11.20 -16.03
N GLY A 100 -9.11 11.86 -17.19
CA GLY A 100 -10.10 12.90 -17.49
C GLY A 100 -11.53 12.35 -17.62
N LEU A 101 -11.69 11.21 -18.27
CA LEU A 101 -12.95 10.48 -18.39
C LEU A 101 -13.35 9.86 -17.06
N TYR A 102 -12.49 9.42 -16.16
CA TYR A 102 -12.87 8.93 -14.82
C TYR A 102 -13.39 10.09 -13.99
N GLY A 103 -12.77 11.26 -14.10
CA GLY A 103 -13.29 12.50 -13.54
C GLY A 103 -14.71 12.78 -14.06
N GLY A 104 -14.92 12.75 -15.39
CA GLY A 104 -16.22 13.05 -16.01
C GLY A 104 -17.26 11.93 -15.95
N ILE A 105 -16.86 10.67 -16.03
CA ILE A 105 -17.67 9.45 -15.95
C ILE A 105 -18.10 9.23 -14.52
N ASN A 106 -17.28 9.48 -13.49
CA ASN A 106 -17.82 9.48 -12.12
C ASN A 106 -18.89 10.57 -11.95
N SER A 107 -18.80 11.71 -12.65
CA SER A 107 -19.86 12.71 -12.68
C SER A 107 -21.12 12.30 -13.47
N VAL A 108 -21.04 11.31 -14.38
CA VAL A 108 -22.15 10.89 -15.26
C VAL A 108 -22.72 9.50 -14.93
N VAL A 109 -21.88 8.57 -14.49
CA VAL A 109 -22.24 7.22 -14.03
C VAL A 109 -22.99 7.28 -12.71
N VAL A 110 -22.65 8.24 -11.84
CA VAL A 110 -23.41 8.49 -10.62
C VAL A 110 -24.88 8.87 -10.92
N PRO A 111 -25.20 9.81 -11.82
CA PRO A 111 -26.59 10.05 -12.21
C PRO A 111 -27.19 8.95 -13.11
N PHE A 112 -26.39 8.19 -13.88
CA PHE A 112 -26.90 7.09 -14.70
C PHE A 112 -27.30 5.86 -13.87
N LEU A 113 -26.46 5.42 -12.93
CA LEU A 113 -26.75 4.28 -12.04
C LEU A 113 -27.94 4.55 -11.11
N SER A 114 -28.09 5.79 -10.64
CA SER A 114 -29.22 6.17 -9.77
C SER A 114 -30.54 6.35 -10.53
N ARG A 115 -30.50 6.75 -11.81
CA ARG A 115 -31.69 7.10 -12.59
C ARG A 115 -32.15 6.04 -13.59
N TYR A 116 -31.25 5.15 -14.02
CA TYR A 116 -31.53 4.10 -15.03
C TYR A 116 -31.59 2.69 -14.44
N LEU A 117 -30.75 2.38 -13.43
CA LEU A 117 -30.67 1.05 -12.81
C LEU A 117 -31.40 0.95 -11.46
N GLU A 118 -31.96 2.07 -10.97
CA GLU A 118 -32.61 2.20 -9.65
C GLU A 118 -31.75 1.68 -8.48
N LEU A 119 -30.44 1.52 -8.69
CA LEU A 119 -29.52 1.03 -7.66
C LEU A 119 -29.19 2.16 -6.71
N GLU A 120 -29.64 1.99 -5.47
CA GLU A 120 -29.26 2.82 -4.35
C GLU A 120 -27.75 2.66 -4.09
N GLN A 121 -26.94 3.57 -4.63
CA GLN A 121 -25.46 3.51 -4.62
C GLN A 121 -24.84 3.33 -3.23
N TYR A 122 -25.53 3.81 -2.20
CA TYR A 122 -25.14 3.61 -0.82
C TYR A 122 -25.13 2.13 -0.44
N GLN A 123 -26.00 1.29 -1.03
CA GLN A 123 -26.07 -0.14 -0.74
C GLN A 123 -24.84 -0.88 -1.25
N LEU A 124 -24.30 -0.49 -2.42
CA LEU A 124 -23.06 -1.05 -2.96
C LEU A 124 -21.87 -0.68 -2.06
N VAL A 125 -21.71 0.61 -1.76
CA VAL A 125 -20.61 1.09 -0.89
C VAL A 125 -20.73 0.45 0.50
N TRP A 126 -21.94 0.34 1.04
CA TRP A 126 -22.21 -0.32 2.31
C TRP A 126 -21.84 -1.81 2.28
N ARG A 127 -22.19 -2.54 1.22
CA ARG A 127 -21.75 -3.94 1.05
C ARG A 127 -20.24 -4.07 0.91
N LEU A 128 -19.58 -3.14 0.22
CA LEU A 128 -18.11 -3.12 0.14
C LEU A 128 -17.51 -2.92 1.53
N LEU A 129 -18.00 -1.94 2.29
CA LEU A 129 -17.55 -1.69 3.67
C LEU A 129 -17.74 -2.89 4.61
N GLN A 130 -18.77 -3.69 4.38
CA GLN A 130 -19.01 -4.92 5.16
C GLN A 130 -18.07 -6.07 4.77
N SER A 131 -17.45 -6.05 3.59
CA SER A 131 -16.52 -7.12 3.21
C SER A 131 -15.34 -7.15 4.16
N ARG A 132 -14.98 -8.35 4.65
CA ARG A 132 -13.88 -8.51 5.61
C ARG A 132 -12.57 -7.93 5.08
N ALA A 133 -12.23 -8.25 3.85
CA ALA A 133 -11.02 -7.76 3.18
C ALA A 133 -11.02 -6.23 3.06
N MET A 134 -12.18 -5.64 2.77
CA MET A 134 -12.29 -4.21 2.50
C MET A 134 -12.12 -3.39 3.76
N TRP A 135 -12.82 -3.72 4.85
CA TRP A 135 -12.70 -2.93 6.08
C TRP A 135 -11.28 -3.02 6.67
N GLN A 136 -10.64 -4.19 6.59
CA GLN A 136 -9.25 -4.39 7.01
C GLN A 136 -8.30 -3.51 6.18
N LEU A 137 -8.46 -3.53 4.86
CA LEU A 137 -7.67 -2.70 3.94
C LEU A 137 -7.89 -1.21 4.18
N LEU A 138 -9.14 -0.76 4.38
CA LEU A 138 -9.47 0.65 4.61
C LEU A 138 -8.85 1.18 5.91
N ILE A 139 -8.89 0.40 6.99
CA ILE A 139 -8.26 0.77 8.26
C ILE A 139 -6.75 0.77 8.13
N PHE A 140 -6.16 -0.24 7.49
CA PHE A 140 -4.72 -0.25 7.22
C PHE A 140 -4.29 0.99 6.44
N GLN A 141 -5.02 1.34 5.37
CA GLN A 141 -4.74 2.51 4.53
C GLN A 141 -4.84 3.81 5.31
N LEU A 142 -5.86 3.94 6.17
CA LEU A 142 -6.04 5.10 7.03
C LEU A 142 -4.86 5.24 8.01
N VAL A 143 -4.55 4.18 8.76
CA VAL A 143 -3.50 4.21 9.79
C VAL A 143 -2.11 4.38 9.17
N ALA A 144 -1.80 3.64 8.10
CA ALA A 144 -0.54 3.75 7.39
C ALA A 144 -0.37 5.15 6.78
N SER A 145 -1.40 5.71 6.14
CA SER A 145 -1.31 7.05 5.55
C SER A 145 -1.24 8.15 6.62
N PHE A 146 -1.95 7.98 7.74
CA PHE A 146 -1.90 8.90 8.89
C PHE A 146 -0.49 8.98 9.47
N THR A 147 0.07 7.83 9.84
CA THR A 147 1.41 7.71 10.41
C THR A 147 2.51 8.16 9.44
N MET A 148 2.39 7.81 8.16
CA MET A 148 3.34 8.24 7.12
C MET A 148 3.29 9.73 6.78
N SER A 149 2.15 10.39 7.02
CA SER A 149 2.00 11.83 6.77
C SER A 149 2.50 12.72 7.91
N MET A 150 2.95 12.12 9.03
CA MET A 150 3.63 12.83 10.09
C MET A 150 5.06 13.11 9.65
N ASP A 151 5.34 14.39 9.40
CA ASP A 151 6.64 14.91 8.99
C ASP A 151 6.96 16.17 9.80
N SER A 152 8.25 16.43 10.02
CA SER A 152 8.71 17.49 10.90
C SER A 152 8.66 18.85 10.24
N THR A 153 8.00 19.80 10.91
CA THR A 153 8.02 21.21 10.55
C THR A 153 9.38 21.87 10.77
N ALA A 154 10.33 21.21 11.46
CA ALA A 154 11.66 21.77 11.67
C ALA A 154 12.47 21.89 10.36
N ALA A 155 12.09 21.18 9.30
CA ALA A 155 12.73 21.32 7.98
C ALA A 155 12.66 22.77 7.47
N SER A 156 11.55 23.47 7.70
CA SER A 156 11.40 24.87 7.27
C SER A 156 12.26 25.85 8.06
N ALA A 157 12.76 25.46 9.24
CA ALA A 157 13.72 26.24 10.00
C ALA A 157 15.18 25.89 9.61
N ILE A 158 15.47 24.61 9.33
CA ILE A 158 16.81 24.13 8.95
C ILE A 158 17.22 24.62 7.56
N GLU A 159 16.30 24.53 6.59
CA GLU A 159 16.58 24.85 5.18
C GLU A 159 17.13 26.26 4.95
N PRO A 160 16.50 27.34 5.45
CA PRO A 160 16.99 28.69 5.24
C PRO A 160 18.12 29.09 6.21
N ASN A 161 18.16 28.55 7.44
CA ASN A 161 19.08 29.04 8.48
C ASN A 161 20.41 28.29 8.56
N TRP A 162 20.42 26.97 8.28
CA TRP A 162 21.62 26.14 8.46
C TRP A 162 22.23 25.64 7.15
N VAL A 163 21.39 25.47 6.13
CA VAL A 163 21.79 24.89 4.85
C VAL A 163 21.81 25.93 3.73
N ASP A 164 21.07 27.05 3.88
CA ASP A 164 20.86 28.08 2.85
C ASP A 164 20.33 27.49 1.54
N VAL A 165 19.21 26.76 1.61
CA VAL A 165 18.60 26.14 0.43
C VAL A 165 17.92 27.19 -0.45
N GLU A 166 18.38 27.32 -1.68
CA GLU A 166 17.74 28.15 -2.70
C GLU A 166 16.58 27.43 -3.40
N PRO A 167 15.51 28.15 -3.82
CA PRO A 167 14.33 27.53 -4.45
C PRO A 167 14.65 26.78 -5.75
N TRP A 168 15.60 27.27 -6.54
CA TRP A 168 15.93 26.69 -7.84
C TRP A 168 16.61 25.31 -7.71
N PRO A 169 17.74 25.15 -6.98
CA PRO A 169 18.31 23.83 -6.70
C PRO A 169 17.32 22.86 -6.04
N LYS A 170 16.45 23.34 -5.14
CA LYS A 170 15.42 22.52 -4.50
C LYS A 170 14.44 21.95 -5.53
N THR A 171 13.98 22.76 -6.48
CA THR A 171 13.08 22.31 -7.54
C THR A 171 13.73 21.26 -8.44
N VAL A 172 15.01 21.44 -8.78
CA VAL A 172 15.78 20.45 -9.55
C VAL A 172 15.92 19.14 -8.78
N ALA A 173 16.27 19.18 -7.50
CA ALA A 173 16.38 18.00 -6.66
C ALA A 173 15.05 17.25 -6.54
N THR A 174 13.92 17.96 -6.41
CA THR A 174 12.58 17.36 -6.43
C THR A 174 12.28 16.68 -7.76
N ALA A 175 12.65 17.28 -8.90
CA ALA A 175 12.49 16.63 -10.20
C ALA A 175 13.31 15.33 -10.31
N VAL A 176 14.56 15.36 -9.83
CA VAL A 176 15.43 14.16 -9.75
C VAL A 176 14.82 13.10 -8.83
N TRP A 177 14.23 13.50 -7.70
CA TRP A 177 13.52 12.60 -6.79
C TRP A 177 12.36 11.88 -7.50
N TYR A 178 11.53 12.60 -8.26
CA TYR A 178 10.43 11.99 -9.02
C TYR A 178 10.92 11.03 -10.12
N LEU A 179 12.03 11.34 -10.78
CA LEU A 179 12.65 10.42 -11.75
C LEU A 179 13.15 9.14 -11.07
N ALA A 180 13.79 9.26 -9.90
CA ALA A 180 14.20 8.11 -9.10
C ALA A 180 13.00 7.29 -8.58
N PHE A 181 11.90 7.97 -8.22
CA PHE A 181 10.64 7.32 -7.84
C PHE A 181 10.08 6.49 -9.00
N VAL A 182 10.01 7.04 -10.22
CA VAL A 182 9.60 6.31 -11.43
C VAL A 182 10.53 5.14 -11.71
N GLY A 183 11.85 5.33 -11.57
CA GLY A 183 12.84 4.25 -11.66
C GLY A 183 12.57 3.12 -10.65
N GLY A 184 12.22 3.47 -9.41
CA GLY A 184 11.81 2.53 -8.37
C GLY A 184 10.55 1.74 -8.71
N LEU A 185 9.54 2.38 -9.33
CA LEU A 185 8.34 1.69 -9.82
C LEU A 185 8.69 0.64 -10.88
N LEU A 186 9.55 1.00 -11.85
CA LEU A 186 10.00 0.10 -12.90
C LEU A 186 10.85 -1.06 -12.35
N ALA A 187 11.73 -0.78 -11.38
CA ALA A 187 12.52 -1.81 -10.71
C ALA A 187 11.65 -2.81 -9.94
N THR A 188 10.61 -2.32 -9.25
CA THR A 188 9.67 -3.16 -8.50
C THR A 188 8.95 -4.16 -9.43
N ARG A 189 8.59 -3.74 -10.64
CA ARG A 189 8.02 -4.63 -11.67
C ARG A 189 8.98 -5.77 -12.03
N HIS A 190 10.28 -5.55 -12.09
CA HIS A 190 11.21 -6.59 -12.52
C HIS A 190 11.59 -7.56 -11.40
N PHE A 191 11.75 -7.08 -10.16
CA PHE A 191 12.39 -7.87 -9.10
C PHE A 191 11.47 -8.24 -7.93
N LEU A 192 10.42 -7.46 -7.64
CA LEU A 192 9.71 -7.55 -6.37
C LEU A 192 8.24 -8.01 -6.51
N LEU A 193 7.81 -8.42 -7.71
CA LEU A 193 6.43 -8.87 -7.97
C LEU A 193 6.01 -10.11 -7.17
N ARG A 194 6.96 -10.98 -6.81
CA ARG A 194 6.71 -12.21 -6.05
C ARG A 194 6.88 -12.03 -4.53
N GLY A 195 7.27 -10.84 -4.08
CA GLY A 195 7.50 -10.58 -2.67
C GLY A 195 6.20 -10.48 -1.89
N ALA A 196 6.20 -10.97 -0.65
CA ALA A 196 5.09 -10.77 0.28
C ALA A 196 4.95 -9.27 0.60
N TRP A 197 3.76 -8.73 0.39
CA TRP A 197 3.50 -7.29 0.45
C TRP A 197 3.80 -6.69 1.82
N GLY A 198 3.48 -7.41 2.90
CA GLY A 198 3.85 -6.98 4.26
C GLY A 198 5.36 -6.82 4.46
N HIS A 199 6.16 -7.78 3.98
CA HIS A 199 7.61 -7.71 4.06
C HIS A 199 8.18 -6.57 3.22
N LEU A 200 7.67 -6.40 1.99
CA LEU A 200 8.05 -5.29 1.13
C LEU A 200 7.73 -3.94 1.77
N PHE A 201 6.57 -3.80 2.42
CA PHE A 201 6.22 -2.60 3.17
C PHE A 201 7.17 -2.33 4.33
N CYS A 202 7.51 -3.36 5.11
CA CYS A 202 8.47 -3.24 6.22
C CYS A 202 9.84 -2.77 5.73
N ILE A 203 10.41 -3.46 4.73
CA ILE A 203 11.73 -3.13 4.16
C ILE A 203 11.72 -1.70 3.63
N ALA A 204 10.69 -1.33 2.87
CA ALA A 204 10.58 0.00 2.31
C ALA A 204 10.44 1.09 3.39
N THR A 205 9.73 0.79 4.48
CA THR A 205 9.57 1.71 5.61
C THR A 205 10.88 1.93 6.36
N PHE A 206 11.60 0.86 6.68
CA PHE A 206 12.92 0.97 7.31
C PHE A 206 13.92 1.69 6.41
N TRP A 207 13.91 1.41 5.11
CA TRP A 207 14.77 2.10 4.15
C TRP A 207 14.46 3.60 4.10
N SER A 208 13.19 3.99 3.94
CA SER A 208 12.83 5.41 3.81
C SER A 208 13.19 6.18 5.08
N VAL A 209 12.82 5.65 6.25
CA VAL A 209 13.14 6.25 7.56
C VAL A 209 14.67 6.31 7.76
N GLY A 210 15.40 5.25 7.40
CA GLY A 210 16.86 5.22 7.53
C GLY A 210 17.56 6.31 6.72
N VAL A 211 17.13 6.55 5.48
CA VAL A 211 17.68 7.63 4.64
C VAL A 211 17.37 9.00 5.25
N GLU A 212 16.15 9.21 5.75
CA GLU A 212 15.78 10.46 6.43
C GLU A 212 16.60 10.70 7.70
N VAL A 213 16.74 9.67 8.54
CA VAL A 213 17.54 9.72 9.77
C VAL A 213 18.98 10.12 9.46
N VAL A 214 19.60 9.49 8.46
CA VAL A 214 20.98 9.83 8.05
C VAL A 214 21.05 11.27 7.54
N THR A 215 20.09 11.69 6.71
CA THR A 215 20.08 13.04 6.14
C THR A 215 19.98 14.10 7.24
N VAL A 216 19.03 13.93 8.17
CA VAL A 216 18.76 14.90 9.24
C VAL A 216 19.82 14.84 10.34
N ALA A 217 20.27 13.67 10.78
CA ALA A 217 21.30 13.57 11.81
C ALA A 217 22.63 14.18 11.33
N CYS A 218 23.04 13.91 10.09
CA CYS A 218 24.28 14.47 9.53
C CYS A 218 24.20 15.99 9.37
N THR A 219 23.03 16.57 9.06
CA THR A 219 22.88 18.03 8.98
C THR A 219 22.76 18.67 10.36
N VAL A 220 21.87 18.19 11.23
CA VAL A 220 21.62 18.79 12.55
C VAL A 220 22.89 18.81 13.40
N PHE A 221 23.65 17.70 13.45
CA PHE A 221 24.89 17.60 14.25
C PHE A 221 26.15 18.13 13.54
N HIS A 222 26.01 18.87 12.44
CA HIS A 222 27.13 19.50 11.73
C HIS A 222 28.21 18.50 11.23
N VAL A 223 27.83 17.28 10.87
CA VAL A 223 28.75 16.33 10.21
C VAL A 223 28.90 16.71 8.73
N VAL A 224 27.76 16.87 8.04
CA VAL A 224 27.70 17.27 6.62
C VAL A 224 26.52 18.22 6.42
N ARG A 225 26.75 19.54 6.40
CA ARG A 225 25.72 20.58 6.17
C ARG A 225 25.73 21.19 4.75
N ARG A 226 26.27 20.46 3.76
CA ARG A 226 26.33 20.98 2.39
C ARG A 226 24.93 21.01 1.76
N ARG A 227 24.61 22.08 1.02
CA ARG A 227 23.37 22.23 0.22
C ARG A 227 23.05 21.00 -0.61
N SER A 228 24.04 20.50 -1.35
CA SER A 228 23.88 19.33 -2.21
C SER A 228 23.56 18.05 -1.43
N PHE A 229 24.13 17.89 -0.24
CA PHE A 229 23.87 16.71 0.59
C PHE A 229 22.41 16.70 1.07
N TRP A 230 21.93 17.81 1.63
CA TRP A 230 20.54 17.94 2.08
C TRP A 230 19.52 17.70 0.96
N LEU A 231 19.81 18.21 -0.24
CA LEU A 231 18.89 18.13 -1.38
C LEU A 231 18.87 16.75 -2.05
N TYR A 232 20.03 16.11 -2.23
CA TYR A 232 20.11 14.88 -3.04
C TYR A 232 20.13 13.59 -2.21
N MET A 233 20.48 13.61 -0.92
CA MET A 233 20.43 12.41 -0.08
C MET A 233 19.01 11.80 0.01
N PRO A 234 17.92 12.59 0.15
CA PRO A 234 16.55 12.07 0.13
C PRO A 234 16.14 11.37 -1.17
N VAL A 235 16.84 11.60 -2.29
CA VAL A 235 16.59 10.90 -3.57
C VAL A 235 16.81 9.39 -3.40
N LEU A 236 17.70 8.96 -2.51
CA LEU A 236 17.92 7.55 -2.21
C LEU A 236 16.72 6.89 -1.54
N ALA A 237 15.81 7.65 -0.92
CA ALA A 237 14.56 7.12 -0.36
C ALA A 237 13.48 6.90 -1.43
N ALA A 238 13.61 7.51 -2.62
CA ALA A 238 12.58 7.49 -3.65
C ALA A 238 12.17 6.07 -4.11
N PRO A 239 13.10 5.11 -4.31
CA PRO A 239 12.71 3.73 -4.66
C PRO A 239 11.91 3.03 -3.56
N ALA A 240 12.23 3.26 -2.29
CA ALA A 240 11.45 2.71 -1.19
C ALA A 240 10.06 3.36 -1.10
N MET A 241 9.95 4.66 -1.32
CA MET A 241 8.66 5.34 -1.38
C MET A 241 7.80 4.83 -2.54
N ALA A 242 8.41 4.52 -3.68
CA ALA A 242 7.75 3.87 -4.81
C ALA A 242 7.23 2.47 -4.45
N LEU A 243 8.03 1.68 -3.72
CA LEU A 243 7.63 0.37 -3.23
C LEU A 243 6.46 0.46 -2.24
N ARG A 244 6.49 1.40 -1.28
CA ARG A 244 5.36 1.65 -0.36
C ARG A 244 4.10 2.04 -1.10
N PHE A 245 4.22 2.91 -2.11
CA PHE A 245 3.08 3.31 -2.94
C PHE A 245 2.45 2.10 -3.64
N LEU A 246 3.25 1.23 -4.26
CA LEU A 246 2.76 0.05 -4.96
C LEU A 246 2.07 -0.95 -4.02
N VAL A 247 2.67 -1.22 -2.85
CA VAL A 247 2.07 -2.12 -1.85
C VAL A 247 0.72 -1.61 -1.34
N LEU A 248 0.51 -0.29 -1.31
CA LEU A 248 -0.79 0.28 -0.95
C LEU A 248 -1.79 0.23 -2.12
N VAL A 249 -1.35 0.21 -3.38
CA VAL A 249 -2.26 0.20 -4.54
C VAL A 249 -2.64 -1.21 -5.00
N PHE A 250 -1.72 -2.18 -4.93
CA PHE A 250 -1.97 -3.55 -5.41
C PHE A 250 -3.17 -4.26 -4.76
N PRO A 251 -3.41 -4.19 -3.44
CA PRO A 251 -4.59 -4.80 -2.85
C PRO A 251 -5.90 -4.23 -3.40
N ILE A 252 -5.92 -2.94 -3.78
CA ILE A 252 -7.12 -2.25 -4.27
C ILE A 252 -7.59 -2.85 -5.59
N ILE A 253 -6.65 -3.06 -6.53
CA ILE A 253 -6.98 -3.61 -7.85
C ILE A 253 -7.41 -5.07 -7.78
N GLU A 254 -6.86 -5.84 -6.83
CA GLU A 254 -7.21 -7.25 -6.65
C GLU A 254 -8.54 -7.41 -5.89
N LEU A 255 -8.88 -6.48 -5.00
CA LEU A 255 -10.10 -6.52 -4.21
C LEU A 255 -11.33 -5.96 -4.95
N ALA A 256 -11.11 -5.11 -5.95
CA ALA A 256 -12.18 -4.47 -6.73
C ALA A 256 -13.14 -5.49 -7.39
N PRO A 257 -14.46 -5.39 -7.17
CA PRO A 257 -15.44 -6.19 -7.90
C PRO A 257 -15.55 -5.73 -9.35
N ARG A 258 -15.89 -6.68 -10.24
CA ARG A 258 -16.13 -6.39 -11.66
C ARG A 258 -17.22 -5.33 -11.81
N GLY A 259 -16.93 -4.26 -12.56
CA GLY A 259 -17.85 -3.14 -12.79
C GLY A 259 -17.87 -2.07 -11.69
N ALA A 260 -17.22 -2.29 -10.55
CA ALA A 260 -17.12 -1.34 -9.44
C ALA A 260 -15.66 -0.98 -9.09
N GLU A 261 -14.75 -1.15 -10.04
CA GLU A 261 -13.31 -0.87 -9.88
C GLU A 261 -13.06 0.59 -9.50
N GLY A 262 -13.74 1.51 -10.16
CA GLY A 262 -13.61 2.93 -9.87
C GLY A 262 -14.16 3.34 -8.52
N THR A 263 -15.31 2.78 -8.10
CA THR A 263 -15.89 3.03 -6.79
C THR A 263 -14.99 2.50 -5.67
N THR A 264 -14.41 1.31 -5.85
CA THR A 264 -13.47 0.71 -4.89
C THR A 264 -12.21 1.54 -4.76
N TYR A 265 -11.63 1.94 -5.90
CA TYR A 265 -10.45 2.80 -5.92
C TYR A 265 -10.73 4.15 -5.26
N GLY A 266 -11.84 4.82 -5.64
CA GLY A 266 -12.27 6.07 -5.04
C GLY A 266 -12.44 5.96 -3.52
N LEU A 267 -13.13 4.91 -3.04
CA LEU A 267 -13.34 4.67 -1.62
C LEU A 267 -12.02 4.48 -0.85
N VAL A 268 -11.08 3.68 -1.35
CA VAL A 268 -9.82 3.47 -0.64
C VAL A 268 -8.97 4.76 -0.65
N ILE A 269 -8.95 5.47 -1.78
CA ILE A 269 -8.21 6.72 -1.91
C ILE A 269 -8.80 7.83 -1.03
N THR A 270 -10.12 7.88 -0.81
CA THR A 270 -10.68 8.86 0.13
C THR A 270 -10.19 8.64 1.56
N PHE A 271 -10.11 7.40 2.04
CA PHE A 271 -9.53 7.10 3.36
C PHE A 271 -8.07 7.56 3.46
N ARG A 272 -7.26 7.28 2.44
CA ARG A 272 -5.87 7.76 2.36
C ARG A 272 -5.80 9.30 2.35
N ASN A 273 -6.61 9.97 1.55
CA ASN A 273 -6.59 11.43 1.42
C ASN A 273 -7.10 12.14 2.67
N VAL A 274 -7.97 11.51 3.45
CA VAL A 274 -8.44 12.02 4.74
C VAL A 274 -7.38 11.81 5.84
N ALA A 275 -6.61 10.73 5.78
CA ALA A 275 -5.56 10.45 6.75
C ALA A 275 -4.36 11.41 6.69
N ILE A 276 -4.02 11.93 5.50
CA ILE A 276 -2.90 12.88 5.31
C ILE A 276 -3.08 14.19 6.10
N PRO A 277 -4.18 14.95 5.94
CA PRO A 277 -4.43 16.14 6.74
C PRO A 277 -4.61 15.81 8.23
N LEU A 278 -5.14 14.63 8.58
CA LEU A 278 -5.19 14.18 9.98
C LEU A 278 -3.79 14.05 10.59
N GLY A 279 -2.85 13.43 9.87
CA GLY A 279 -1.48 13.22 10.39
C GLY A 279 -0.71 14.53 10.50
N THR A 280 -0.81 15.41 9.50
CA THR A 280 -0.16 16.73 9.55
C THR A 280 -0.74 17.63 10.65
N THR A 281 -2.06 17.63 10.88
CA THR A 281 -2.68 18.40 11.98
C THR A 281 -2.35 17.82 13.35
N ALA A 282 -2.40 16.49 13.51
CA ALA A 282 -1.98 15.83 14.74
C ALA A 282 -0.50 16.10 15.06
N TYR A 283 0.36 16.05 14.05
CA TYR A 283 1.78 16.37 14.21
C TYR A 283 2.00 17.83 14.60
N LYS A 284 1.31 18.79 13.97
CA LYS A 284 1.37 20.20 14.37
C LYS A 284 0.96 20.41 15.82
N ALA A 285 -0.08 19.70 16.29
CA ALA A 285 -0.49 19.76 17.68
C ALA A 285 0.60 19.24 18.63
N ILE A 286 1.29 18.15 18.27
CA ILE A 286 2.45 17.64 19.02
C ILE A 286 3.62 18.64 18.97
N ASN A 287 3.90 19.20 17.78
CA ASN A 287 4.98 20.16 17.59
C ASN A 287 4.76 21.46 18.40
N SER A 288 3.50 21.82 18.69
CA SER A 288 3.18 23.00 19.50
C SER A 288 3.74 22.96 20.93
N TYR A 289 4.15 21.78 21.42
CA TYR A 289 4.83 21.62 22.71
C TYR A 289 6.34 21.93 22.64
N PHE A 290 6.91 22.00 21.43
CA PHE A 290 8.32 22.28 21.20
C PHE A 290 8.45 23.71 20.63
N SER A 291 8.63 24.69 21.51
CA SER A 291 8.87 26.08 21.10
C SER A 291 10.36 26.32 20.90
N VAL A 292 10.84 26.17 19.66
CA VAL A 292 12.17 26.64 19.25
C VAL A 292 11.99 28.00 18.58
N SER A 293 12.61 29.05 19.12
CA SER A 293 12.51 30.40 18.54
C SER A 293 13.47 30.56 17.35
N ASP A 294 13.18 31.47 16.43
CA ASP A 294 14.05 31.75 15.28
C ASP A 294 15.45 32.25 15.73
N GLU A 295 15.51 32.93 16.88
CA GLU A 295 16.74 33.38 17.54
C GLU A 295 17.58 32.18 18.04
N ASP A 296 16.93 31.15 18.59
CA ASP A 296 17.60 29.91 19.01
C ASP A 296 18.18 29.13 17.83
N VAL A 297 17.50 29.15 16.67
CA VAL A 297 17.95 28.48 15.44
C VAL A 297 19.15 29.19 14.84
N THR A 298 19.15 30.52 14.81
CA THR A 298 20.29 31.32 14.31
C THR A 298 21.51 31.24 15.24
N GLY A 299 21.30 31.10 16.55
CA GLY A 299 22.36 30.88 17.53
C GLY A 299 23.07 29.53 17.44
N ASP A 300 22.51 28.55 16.71
CA ASP A 300 23.05 27.21 16.43
C ASP A 300 23.74 26.52 17.64
N SER A 301 23.12 26.66 18.82
CA SER A 301 23.62 26.06 20.05
C SER A 301 23.42 24.53 20.07
N GLU A 302 24.23 23.81 20.84
CA GLU A 302 24.08 22.36 21.01
C GLU A 302 22.70 21.99 21.60
N SER A 303 22.18 22.81 22.51
CA SER A 303 20.83 22.64 23.06
C SER A 303 19.74 22.84 21.99
N THR A 304 19.90 23.81 21.08
CA THR A 304 18.95 24.01 19.97
C THR A 304 18.96 22.80 19.04
N ARG A 305 20.14 22.28 18.69
CA ARG A 305 20.27 21.09 17.83
C ARG A 305 19.55 19.88 18.43
N MET A 306 19.67 19.67 19.74
CA MET A 306 18.95 18.60 20.44
C MET A 306 17.43 18.84 20.40
N GLN A 307 16.97 20.06 20.68
CA GLN A 307 15.54 20.41 20.63
C GLN A 307 14.93 20.22 19.25
N VAL A 308 15.66 20.57 18.18
CA VAL A 308 15.27 20.37 16.78
C VAL A 308 15.19 18.89 16.41
N SER A 309 15.97 18.02 17.07
CA SER A 309 15.97 16.58 16.80
C SER A 309 14.78 15.82 17.37
N TYR A 310 14.21 16.25 18.50
CA TYR A 310 13.07 15.55 19.14
C TYR A 310 11.83 15.43 18.24
N PRO A 311 11.38 16.49 17.55
CA PRO A 311 10.25 16.40 16.63
C PRO A 311 10.46 15.34 15.53
N TYR A 312 11.67 15.25 14.96
CA TYR A 312 12.01 14.22 13.98
C TYR A 312 11.96 12.81 14.56
N LEU A 313 12.51 12.60 15.76
CA LEU A 313 12.46 11.30 16.44
C LEU A 313 11.01 10.85 16.66
N ILE A 314 10.12 11.77 17.06
CA ILE A 314 8.70 11.48 17.23
C ILE A 314 8.06 11.13 15.88
N ALA A 315 8.33 11.90 14.81
CA ALA A 315 7.81 11.61 13.48
C ALA A 315 8.21 10.21 13.00
N TRP A 316 9.50 9.87 13.07
CA TRP A 316 9.99 8.55 12.67
C TRP A 316 9.43 7.42 13.53
N ALA A 317 9.25 7.63 14.84
CA ALA A 317 8.61 6.66 15.71
C ALA A 317 7.17 6.35 15.27
N PHE A 318 6.38 7.37 14.92
CA PHE A 318 5.04 7.18 14.36
C PHE A 318 5.07 6.49 13.00
N GLN A 319 6.00 6.85 12.12
CA GLN A 319 6.15 6.18 10.82
C GLN A 319 6.49 4.69 10.98
N LEU A 320 7.34 4.33 11.95
CA LEU A 320 7.65 2.94 12.29
C LEU A 320 6.49 2.23 13.01
N PHE A 321 5.67 2.96 13.78
CA PHE A 321 4.47 2.41 14.41
C PHE A 321 3.46 1.87 13.38
N SER A 322 3.47 2.38 12.14
CA SER A 322 2.69 1.81 11.02
C SER A 322 2.93 0.30 10.82
N LEU A 323 4.13 -0.20 11.19
CA LEU A 323 4.50 -1.59 11.05
C LEU A 323 3.69 -2.53 11.96
N ALA A 324 3.20 -2.02 13.10
CA ALA A 324 2.34 -2.79 14.01
C ALA A 324 1.02 -3.20 13.34
N PHE A 325 0.59 -2.48 12.31
CA PHE A 325 -0.66 -2.71 11.59
C PHE A 325 -0.48 -3.49 10.29
N VAL A 326 0.75 -3.94 9.97
CA VAL A 326 1.02 -4.75 8.77
C VAL A 326 0.20 -6.04 8.74
N GLY A 327 -0.20 -6.59 9.90
CA GLY A 327 -1.08 -7.76 9.96
C GLY A 327 -2.48 -7.53 9.38
N LEU A 328 -2.91 -6.28 9.17
CA LEU A 328 -4.17 -5.97 8.46
C LEU A 328 -3.98 -5.99 6.94
N LEU A 329 -2.73 -5.91 6.46
CA LEU A 329 -2.41 -5.99 5.05
C LEU A 329 -2.33 -7.47 4.63
N PRO A 330 -3.05 -7.91 3.59
CA PRO A 330 -2.92 -9.26 3.07
C PRO A 330 -1.50 -9.50 2.53
N HIS A 331 -0.97 -10.72 2.71
CA HIS A 331 0.42 -11.05 2.42
C HIS A 331 0.71 -11.12 0.92
N GLN A 332 -0.25 -11.58 0.12
CA GLN A 332 -0.04 -11.78 -1.31
C GLN A 332 -1.35 -11.65 -2.10
N LYS A 333 -1.21 -11.44 -3.41
CA LYS A 333 -2.31 -11.37 -4.38
C LYS A 333 -3.33 -12.51 -4.23
N LEU A 334 -2.86 -13.74 -4.05
CA LEU A 334 -3.72 -14.91 -3.90
C LEU A 334 -4.60 -14.83 -2.64
N GLU A 335 -4.02 -14.40 -1.51
CA GLU A 335 -4.75 -14.24 -0.24
C GLU A 335 -5.84 -13.17 -0.35
N VAL A 336 -5.58 -12.06 -1.04
CA VAL A 336 -6.59 -11.03 -1.32
C VAL A 336 -7.77 -11.61 -2.09
N GLN A 337 -7.48 -12.41 -3.12
CA GLN A 337 -8.49 -13.02 -3.97
C GLN A 337 -9.30 -14.07 -3.17
N GLN A 338 -8.65 -14.87 -2.33
CA GLN A 338 -9.32 -15.79 -1.41
C GLN A 338 -10.22 -15.05 -0.43
N LEU A 339 -9.74 -13.99 0.21
CA LEU A 339 -10.53 -13.16 1.13
C LEU A 339 -11.71 -12.47 0.43
N ARG A 340 -11.55 -12.11 -0.85
CA ARG A 340 -12.64 -11.55 -1.66
C ARG A 340 -13.77 -12.55 -1.88
N TYR A 341 -13.45 -13.81 -2.20
CA TYR A 341 -14.46 -14.83 -2.50
C TYR A 341 -15.02 -15.54 -1.26
N TYR A 342 -14.18 -15.80 -0.25
CA TYR A 342 -14.51 -16.64 0.91
C TYR A 342 -14.48 -15.89 2.25
N GLY A 343 -13.98 -14.66 2.30
CA GLY A 343 -13.78 -13.91 3.55
C GLY A 343 -15.07 -13.46 4.25
N GLY A 344 -16.22 -13.58 3.58
CA GLY A 344 -17.53 -13.26 4.12
C GLY A 344 -17.76 -11.76 4.37
N TYR A 345 -18.91 -11.47 4.98
CA TYR A 345 -19.33 -10.11 5.31
C TYR A 345 -19.45 -9.95 6.82
N SER A 346 -18.91 -8.84 7.33
CA SER A 346 -18.98 -8.43 8.73
C SER A 346 -19.68 -7.08 8.81
N THR A 347 -20.89 -7.08 9.37
CA THR A 347 -21.67 -5.86 9.61
C THR A 347 -21.03 -4.97 10.66
N SER A 348 -20.40 -5.54 11.69
CA SER A 348 -19.68 -4.80 12.72
C SER A 348 -18.43 -4.09 12.16
N GLY A 349 -17.66 -4.75 11.29
CA GLY A 349 -16.51 -4.14 10.62
C GLY A 349 -16.91 -2.94 9.74
N GLY A 350 -18.01 -3.06 9.00
CA GLY A 350 -18.53 -1.96 8.19
C GLY A 350 -18.94 -0.73 9.02
N TRP A 351 -19.63 -0.94 10.14
CA TRP A 351 -19.98 0.15 11.08
C TRP A 351 -18.74 0.78 11.71
N PHE A 352 -17.77 -0.04 12.12
CA PHE A 352 -16.51 0.45 12.69
C PHE A 352 -15.81 1.42 11.72
N VAL A 353 -15.64 1.02 10.47
CA VAL A 353 -15.00 1.85 9.44
C VAL A 353 -15.78 3.14 9.17
N MET A 354 -17.11 3.08 9.12
CA MET A 354 -17.95 4.26 8.94
C MET A 354 -17.83 5.26 10.09
N ILE A 355 -17.88 4.77 11.34
CA ILE A 355 -17.74 5.61 12.54
C ILE A 355 -16.36 6.27 12.57
N VAL A 356 -15.30 5.52 12.28
CA VAL A 356 -13.94 6.05 12.20
C VAL A 356 -13.85 7.12 11.12
N LEU A 357 -14.34 6.87 9.91
CA LEU A 357 -14.32 7.86 8.83
C LEU A 357 -15.05 9.15 9.21
N ILE A 358 -16.27 9.05 9.74
CA ILE A 358 -17.08 10.21 10.15
C ILE A 358 -16.37 10.99 11.26
N SER A 359 -15.83 10.31 12.27
CA SER A 359 -15.10 10.96 13.37
C SER A 359 -13.88 11.74 12.88
N VAL A 360 -13.12 11.18 11.95
CA VAL A 360 -11.94 11.82 11.37
C VAL A 360 -12.34 13.01 10.50
N LEU A 361 -13.39 12.87 9.69
CA LEU A 361 -13.91 13.97 8.88
C LEU A 361 -14.43 15.13 9.73
N ILE A 362 -15.14 14.84 10.82
CA ILE A 362 -15.59 15.85 11.78
C ILE A 362 -14.36 16.55 12.38
N TYR A 363 -13.38 15.80 12.89
CA TYR A 363 -12.16 16.36 13.48
C TYR A 363 -11.42 17.29 12.52
N ILE A 364 -11.16 16.85 11.28
CA ILE A 364 -10.44 17.64 10.27
C ILE A 364 -11.25 18.88 9.89
N SER A 365 -12.56 18.73 9.69
CA SER A 365 -13.43 19.86 9.34
C SER A 365 -13.43 20.90 10.46
N THR A 366 -13.54 20.47 11.71
CA THR A 366 -13.45 21.35 12.88
C THR A 366 -12.08 22.03 12.96
N ALA A 367 -10.98 21.29 12.80
CA ALA A 367 -9.63 21.85 12.81
C ALA A 367 -9.43 22.89 11.68
N ASN A 368 -9.92 22.60 10.47
CA ASN A 368 -9.87 23.53 9.35
C ASN A 368 -10.70 24.79 9.60
N VAL A 369 -11.91 24.67 10.15
CA VAL A 369 -12.75 25.84 10.51
C VAL A 369 -12.10 26.67 11.61
N LEU A 370 -11.53 26.04 12.65
CA LEU A 370 -10.82 26.73 13.73
C LEU A 370 -9.58 27.47 13.22
N SER A 371 -8.90 26.95 12.19
CA SER A 371 -7.75 27.62 11.57
C SER A 371 -8.09 28.91 10.81
N LEU A 372 -9.36 29.07 10.40
CA LEU A 372 -9.81 30.22 9.62
C LEU A 372 -9.97 31.49 10.48
N PHE A 373 -10.33 31.34 11.76
CA PHE A 373 -10.56 32.48 12.64
C PHE A 373 -9.28 32.84 13.40
N LYS A 374 -8.85 34.11 13.31
CA LYS A 374 -7.69 34.64 14.06
C LYS A 374 -7.77 34.43 15.58
N SER A 375 -8.97 34.31 16.14
CA SER A 375 -9.17 34.06 17.58
C SER A 375 -8.86 32.61 17.98
N THR A 376 -9.03 31.66 17.06
CA THR A 376 -8.87 30.22 17.33
C THR A 376 -7.70 29.58 16.59
N SER A 377 -7.00 30.32 15.72
CA SER A 377 -5.84 29.84 14.98
C SER A 377 -4.72 29.39 15.91
N CYS A 378 -4.50 30.10 17.01
CA CYS A 378 -3.44 29.80 17.98
C CYS A 378 -3.79 28.68 18.96
N LEU A 379 -4.93 27.99 18.81
CA LEU A 379 -5.22 26.81 19.63
C LEU A 379 -4.16 25.73 19.37
N ARG A 380 -3.74 25.04 20.44
CA ARG A 380 -2.79 23.91 20.35
C ARG A 380 -3.27 22.81 19.41
N MET A 381 -4.58 22.63 19.26
CA MET A 381 -5.19 21.68 18.32
C MET A 381 -4.90 22.00 16.84
N VAL A 382 -4.59 23.27 16.51
CA VAL A 382 -4.50 23.77 15.13
C VAL A 382 -3.07 24.21 14.75
N GLY A 383 -2.23 24.53 15.73
CA GLY A 383 -0.83 24.95 15.51
C GLY A 383 -0.13 25.54 16.73
N GLY A 384 -0.88 25.95 17.75
CA GLY A 384 -0.32 26.49 18.99
C GLY A 384 0.42 27.81 18.80
N ALA A 385 1.55 28.00 19.49
CA ALA A 385 2.25 29.28 19.60
C ALA A 385 2.94 29.78 18.31
N GLY A 386 2.92 28.99 17.22
CA GLY A 386 3.47 29.37 15.91
C GLY A 386 2.45 29.96 14.94
N CYS A 387 1.48 30.73 15.44
CA CYS A 387 0.39 31.35 14.68
C CYS A 387 0.51 32.88 14.63
#